data_AF-A0A945US55-F1
#
_entry.id   AF-A0A945US55-F1
#
_cell.length_a   1.000
_cell.length_b   1.000
_cell.length_c   1.000
_cell.angle_alpha   90.00
_cell.angle_beta   90.00
_cell.angle_gamma   90.00
#
_symmetry.space_group_name_H-M   'P 1'
#
loop_
_entity.id
_entity.type
_entity.pdbx_description
1 polymer ?
#
loop_
_entity_poly.entity_id
_entity_poly.type
_entity_poly.pdbx_seq_one_letter_code
_entity_poly.pdbx_strand_id
1 'polypeptide(L)'
;MSSTLGDKINGPSLIRVPGWVKNPLGKYYLYFAHHKGKFIRLAYADRLSGPWRIHEPGTIHVHEATALEDHIASPDVHIDEEHQIIRMYFHGSHPGTNQRTVSATSRDGLSFDVSPTIHGYSYFRVFQFDGTYFAIDSGGFLNRSDYPDRGWERRESELVGPVHTADEFGARNDVRIRHSAVYRRDDTLYLFYSRKSDAPERLMMAEVSLQGDWKNWRASPPVEVLRPELPYEGTEFPNAPSKKGGAINVQQLRDPGIFEEEGKLYLLYSVAGEMGIAIAHLEIHAD
;
A
#
# COMPACT_ATOMS: atom_id res chain seq x y z
N MET A 1 -6.55 6.29 23.43
CA MET A 1 -6.04 5.56 22.25
C MET A 1 -6.45 4.10 22.37
N SER A 2 -6.69 3.40 21.27
CA SER A 2 -7.01 1.97 21.27
C SER A 2 -5.82 1.15 21.81
N SER A 3 -6.07 0.14 22.64
CA SER A 3 -5.04 -0.74 23.21
C SER A 3 -4.45 -1.71 22.18
N THR A 4 -5.09 -1.88 21.02
CA THR A 4 -4.68 -2.82 19.98
C THR A 4 -3.95 -2.14 18.82
N LEU A 5 -3.94 -0.81 18.77
CA LEU A 5 -3.32 -0.01 17.71
C LEU A 5 -1.81 -0.32 17.55
N GLY A 6 -1.08 -0.43 18.68
CA GLY A 6 0.37 -0.59 18.67
C GLY A 6 1.12 0.70 18.36
N ASP A 7 2.44 0.59 18.17
CA ASP A 7 3.36 1.73 18.00
C ASP A 7 3.91 1.87 16.57
N LYS A 8 3.75 0.85 15.73
CA LYS A 8 4.25 0.78 14.34
C LYS A 8 3.16 0.41 13.36
N ILE A 9 2.30 1.37 13.02
CA ILE A 9 1.21 1.19 12.06
C ILE A 9 1.63 1.57 10.65
N ASN A 10 1.16 0.82 9.65
CA ASN A 10 1.56 0.97 8.25
C ASN A 10 0.53 0.45 7.25
N GLY A 11 0.82 0.63 5.96
CA GLY A 11 0.02 0.14 4.84
C GLY A 11 -1.43 0.63 4.84
N PRO A 12 -1.69 1.95 4.81
CA PRO A 12 -3.05 2.48 4.75
C PRO A 12 -3.72 2.13 3.41
N SER A 13 -4.96 1.65 3.49
CA SER A 13 -5.85 1.39 2.35
C SER A 13 -7.26 1.83 2.69
N LEU A 14 -7.75 2.85 1.99
CA LEU A 14 -8.99 3.55 2.29
C LEU A 14 -10.05 3.26 1.23
N ILE A 15 -11.26 2.95 1.66
CA ILE A 15 -12.44 2.84 0.80
C ILE A 15 -13.57 3.72 1.31
N ARG A 16 -14.41 4.21 0.39
CA ARG A 16 -15.78 4.59 0.69
C ARG A 16 -16.59 3.30 0.82
N VAL A 17 -17.36 3.16 1.89
CA VAL A 17 -18.16 1.95 2.09
C VAL A 17 -19.26 1.88 1.01
N PRO A 18 -19.34 0.80 0.22
CA PRO A 18 -20.32 0.70 -0.85
C PRO A 18 -21.77 0.66 -0.35
N GLY A 19 -22.71 1.17 -1.15
CA GLY A 19 -24.12 1.26 -0.77
C GLY A 19 -24.82 -0.08 -0.55
N TRP A 20 -24.24 -1.18 -1.03
CA TRP A 20 -24.76 -2.54 -0.82
C TRP A 20 -24.31 -3.17 0.52
N VAL A 21 -23.34 -2.56 1.22
CA VAL A 21 -22.96 -3.00 2.57
C VAL A 21 -24.07 -2.65 3.54
N LYS A 22 -24.58 -3.67 4.25
CA LYS A 22 -25.64 -3.49 5.25
C LYS A 22 -25.04 -3.05 6.57
N ASN A 23 -25.68 -2.05 7.21
CA ASN A 23 -25.30 -1.53 8.52
C ASN A 23 -23.81 -1.14 8.63
N PRO A 24 -23.29 -0.26 7.74
CA PRO A 24 -21.89 0.14 7.78
C PRO A 24 -21.55 0.88 9.09
N LEU A 25 -20.33 0.72 9.60
CA LEU A 25 -19.88 1.42 10.82
C LEU A 25 -19.72 2.94 10.61
N GLY A 26 -19.50 3.36 9.35
CA GLY A 26 -19.41 4.75 8.93
C GLY A 26 -19.28 4.85 7.41
N LYS A 27 -19.20 6.07 6.87
CA LYS A 27 -19.06 6.30 5.42
C LYS A 27 -17.74 5.76 4.82
N TYR A 28 -16.67 5.72 5.60
CA TYR A 28 -15.33 5.34 5.15
C TYR A 28 -14.71 4.29 6.05
N TYR A 29 -14.02 3.31 5.44
CA TYR A 29 -13.21 2.30 6.11
C TYR A 29 -11.75 2.46 5.70
N LEU A 30 -10.88 2.64 6.69
CA LEU A 30 -9.42 2.68 6.55
C LEU A 30 -8.83 1.40 7.14
N TYR A 31 -8.33 0.53 6.27
CA TYR A 31 -7.58 -0.65 6.65
C TYR A 31 -6.11 -0.31 6.76
N PHE A 32 -5.44 -0.86 7.76
CA PHE A 32 -4.02 -0.69 7.97
C PHE A 32 -3.51 -1.84 8.85
N ALA A 33 -2.20 -1.96 9.00
CA ALA A 33 -1.61 -3.03 9.79
C ALA A 33 -0.62 -2.49 10.80
N HIS A 34 -0.09 -3.40 11.60
CA HIS A 34 1.10 -3.15 12.39
C HIS A 34 2.26 -3.93 11.77
N HIS A 35 3.48 -3.41 11.83
CA HIS A 35 4.65 -4.02 11.20
C HIS A 35 4.88 -5.50 11.56
N LYS A 36 4.44 -5.90 12.76
CA LYS A 36 4.43 -7.29 13.25
C LYS A 36 3.04 -7.72 13.77
N GLY A 37 1.99 -7.15 13.18
CA GLY A 37 0.61 -7.33 13.61
C GLY A 37 0.12 -8.75 13.39
N LYS A 38 -0.71 -9.24 14.31
CA LYS A 38 -1.39 -10.54 14.19
C LYS A 38 -2.77 -10.42 13.52
N PHE A 39 -3.14 -9.22 13.08
CA PHE A 39 -4.39 -8.92 12.41
C PHE A 39 -4.31 -7.61 11.62
N ILE A 40 -5.18 -7.48 10.61
CA ILE A 40 -5.47 -6.24 9.90
C ILE A 40 -6.41 -5.39 10.77
N ARG A 41 -6.04 -4.12 10.96
CA ARG A 41 -6.82 -3.14 11.69
C ARG A 41 -7.79 -2.43 10.75
N LEU A 42 -8.87 -1.94 11.34
CA LEU A 42 -9.83 -1.09 10.67
C LEU A 42 -10.10 0.14 11.54
N ALA A 43 -10.05 1.31 10.92
CA ALA A 43 -10.66 2.53 11.44
C ALA A 43 -11.82 2.94 10.54
N TYR A 44 -12.85 3.56 11.12
CA TYR A 44 -14.01 4.05 10.37
C TYR A 44 -14.36 5.49 10.75
N ALA A 45 -14.94 6.22 9.80
CA ALA A 45 -15.39 7.59 9.99
C ALA A 45 -16.50 7.95 8.99
N ASP A 46 -17.29 8.97 9.31
CA ASP A 46 -18.27 9.55 8.37
C ASP A 46 -17.70 10.68 7.52
N ARG A 47 -16.51 11.16 7.87
CA ARG A 47 -15.79 12.25 7.19
C ARG A 47 -14.31 11.89 7.12
N LEU A 48 -13.64 12.20 6.01
CA LEU A 48 -12.20 11.98 5.86
C LEU A 48 -11.36 12.71 6.93
N SER A 49 -11.83 13.89 7.36
CA SER A 49 -11.25 14.67 8.45
C SER A 49 -11.43 14.03 9.84
N GLY A 50 -12.13 12.90 9.92
CA GLY A 50 -12.54 12.27 11.17
C GLY A 50 -13.71 12.97 11.86
N PRO A 51 -13.96 12.63 13.15
CA PRO A 51 -13.13 11.77 13.98
C PRO A 51 -13.12 10.31 13.49
N TRP A 52 -11.94 9.69 13.50
CA TRP A 52 -11.76 8.27 13.19
C TRP A 52 -11.92 7.42 14.45
N ARG A 53 -12.65 6.31 14.34
CA ARG A 53 -12.87 5.33 15.40
C ARG A 53 -12.22 4.02 15.03
N ILE A 54 -11.51 3.38 15.96
CA ILE A 54 -10.94 2.05 15.75
C ILE A 54 -12.05 1.01 15.91
N HIS A 55 -12.14 0.09 14.96
CA HIS A 55 -12.94 -1.12 15.08
C HIS A 55 -12.08 -2.21 15.75
N GLU A 56 -12.52 -2.63 16.93
CA GLU A 56 -11.92 -3.72 17.70
C GLU A 56 -12.72 -5.01 17.46
N PRO A 57 -12.07 -6.18 17.27
CA PRO A 57 -10.64 -6.44 17.43
C PRO A 57 -9.77 -6.21 16.18
N GLY A 58 -10.34 -5.76 15.07
CA GLY A 58 -9.73 -5.76 13.74
C GLY A 58 -10.62 -6.53 12.76
N THR A 59 -10.09 -6.96 11.62
CA THR A 59 -10.84 -7.72 10.60
C THR A 59 -10.26 -9.11 10.39
N ILE A 60 -9.17 -9.23 9.65
CA ILE A 60 -8.51 -10.51 9.37
C ILE A 60 -7.47 -10.77 10.44
N HIS A 61 -7.48 -11.94 11.09
CA HIS A 61 -6.44 -12.40 12.00
C HIS A 61 -5.54 -13.46 11.35
N VAL A 62 -4.27 -13.52 11.75
CA VAL A 62 -3.25 -14.40 11.16
C VAL A 62 -3.67 -15.88 11.13
N HIS A 63 -4.41 -16.35 12.13
CA HIS A 63 -4.89 -17.74 12.19
C HIS A 63 -5.94 -18.10 11.11
N GLU A 64 -6.58 -17.10 10.49
CA GLU A 64 -7.52 -17.30 9.37
C GLU A 64 -6.77 -17.44 8.05
N ALA A 65 -5.57 -16.85 7.95
CA ALA A 65 -4.71 -16.94 6.77
C ALA A 65 -3.81 -18.17 6.86
N THR A 66 -4.37 -19.36 6.65
CA THR A 66 -3.68 -20.65 6.83
C THR A 66 -2.42 -20.85 5.96
N ALA A 67 -2.29 -20.11 4.86
CA ALA A 67 -1.09 -20.11 4.03
C ALA A 67 0.01 -19.18 4.55
N LEU A 68 -0.25 -18.40 5.60
CA LEU A 68 0.67 -17.44 6.18
C LEU A 68 0.92 -17.75 7.66
N GLU A 69 2.04 -17.26 8.17
CA GLU A 69 2.45 -17.42 9.56
C GLU A 69 3.04 -16.11 10.10
N ASP A 70 3.27 -16.10 11.41
CA ASP A 70 3.82 -14.98 12.17
C ASP A 70 3.01 -13.67 12.09
N HIS A 71 2.98 -12.95 10.98
CA HIS A 71 2.29 -11.66 10.87
C HIS A 71 1.52 -11.52 9.57
N ILE A 72 0.56 -10.60 9.56
CA ILE A 72 -0.12 -10.15 8.34
C ILE A 72 -0.17 -8.62 8.28
N ALA A 73 0.08 -8.05 7.10
CA ALA A 73 0.23 -6.62 6.93
C ALA A 73 0.00 -6.10 5.50
N SER A 74 0.05 -4.77 5.37
CA SER A 74 -0.02 -4.01 4.12
C SER A 74 -1.24 -4.35 3.25
N PRO A 75 -2.47 -4.15 3.79
CA PRO A 75 -3.69 -4.35 3.04
C PRO A 75 -3.73 -3.47 1.79
N ASP A 76 -4.30 -3.98 0.71
CA ASP A 76 -4.62 -3.31 -0.54
C ASP A 76 -6.06 -3.70 -0.89
N VAL A 77 -6.99 -2.76 -0.77
CA VAL A 77 -8.44 -3.05 -0.69
C VAL A 77 -9.13 -2.48 -1.92
N HIS A 78 -9.92 -3.34 -2.55
CA HIS A 78 -10.61 -3.06 -3.81
C HIS A 78 -12.09 -3.36 -3.66
N ILE A 79 -12.93 -2.51 -4.27
CA ILE A 79 -14.37 -2.73 -4.36
C ILE A 79 -14.67 -3.39 -5.71
N ASP A 80 -15.31 -4.55 -5.67
CA ASP A 80 -15.90 -5.21 -6.82
C ASP A 80 -17.41 -4.96 -6.78
N GLU A 81 -17.85 -3.95 -7.52
CA GLU A 81 -19.25 -3.53 -7.56
C GLU A 81 -20.15 -4.55 -8.27
N GLU A 82 -19.60 -5.28 -9.26
CA GLU A 82 -20.35 -6.28 -10.03
C GLU A 82 -20.75 -7.46 -9.15
N HIS A 83 -19.82 -7.98 -8.36
CA HIS A 83 -20.05 -9.13 -7.48
C HIS A 83 -20.48 -8.74 -6.06
N GLN A 84 -20.48 -7.44 -5.75
CA GLN A 84 -20.76 -6.87 -4.43
C GLN A 84 -19.89 -7.52 -3.35
N ILE A 85 -18.58 -7.46 -3.58
CA ILE A 85 -17.56 -7.92 -2.64
C ILE A 85 -16.47 -6.85 -2.45
N ILE A 86 -15.93 -6.81 -1.25
CA ILE A 86 -14.69 -6.11 -0.93
C ILE A 86 -13.58 -7.15 -1.00
N ARG A 87 -12.57 -6.91 -1.84
CA ARG A 87 -11.38 -7.76 -1.94
C ARG A 87 -10.20 -7.09 -1.24
N MET A 88 -9.47 -7.84 -0.45
CA MET A 88 -8.25 -7.35 0.19
C MET A 88 -7.08 -8.25 -0.20
N TYR A 89 -6.05 -7.68 -0.80
CA TYR A 89 -4.73 -8.31 -0.91
C TYR A 89 -3.91 -7.89 0.30
N PHE A 90 -3.19 -8.84 0.89
CA PHE A 90 -2.30 -8.57 2.02
C PHE A 90 -1.18 -9.60 2.02
N HIS A 91 -0.13 -9.34 2.79
CA HIS A 91 1.00 -10.27 2.87
C HIS A 91 1.21 -10.75 4.30
N GLY A 92 1.98 -11.83 4.42
CA GLY A 92 2.53 -12.32 5.66
C GLY A 92 3.76 -13.19 5.38
N SER A 93 4.40 -13.70 6.43
CA SER A 93 5.44 -14.73 6.25
C SER A 93 4.80 -16.01 5.71
N HIS A 94 5.47 -16.70 4.80
CA HIS A 94 5.03 -18.01 4.31
C HIS A 94 6.04 -19.09 4.71
N PRO A 95 5.61 -20.24 5.27
CA PRO A 95 6.52 -21.27 5.76
C PRO A 95 7.61 -21.65 4.77
N GLY A 96 8.86 -21.68 5.23
CA GLY A 96 10.02 -22.06 4.42
C GLY A 96 10.42 -21.07 3.32
N THR A 97 9.77 -19.91 3.21
CA THR A 97 10.11 -18.87 2.23
C THR A 97 10.12 -17.48 2.86
N ASN A 98 10.08 -16.44 2.03
CA ASN A 98 9.96 -15.05 2.48
C ASN A 98 8.47 -14.63 2.53
N GLN A 99 8.20 -13.35 2.72
CA GLN A 99 6.86 -12.81 2.68
C GLN A 99 6.16 -13.07 1.33
N ARG A 100 4.87 -13.41 1.40
CA ARG A 100 4.01 -13.73 0.26
C ARG A 100 2.68 -13.01 0.37
N THR A 101 2.08 -12.71 -0.78
CA THR A 101 0.74 -12.13 -0.86
C THR A 101 -0.33 -13.21 -1.03
N VAL A 102 -1.43 -13.04 -0.29
CA VAL A 102 -2.71 -13.76 -0.45
C VAL A 102 -3.84 -12.73 -0.62
N SER A 103 -5.07 -13.21 -0.79
CA SER A 103 -6.24 -12.33 -0.79
C SER A 103 -7.39 -12.89 0.05
N ALA A 104 -8.27 -12.00 0.48
CA ALA A 104 -9.54 -12.35 1.10
C ALA A 104 -10.70 -11.55 0.48
N THR A 105 -11.93 -12.02 0.68
CA THR A 105 -13.15 -11.35 0.22
C THR A 105 -14.15 -11.17 1.35
N SER A 106 -14.91 -10.09 1.31
CA SER A 106 -15.93 -9.76 2.31
C SER A 106 -17.17 -9.14 1.65
N ARG A 107 -18.34 -9.28 2.30
CA ARG A 107 -19.58 -8.59 1.92
C ARG A 107 -19.95 -7.43 2.86
N ASP A 108 -19.18 -7.21 3.92
CA ASP A 108 -19.46 -6.15 4.89
C ASP A 108 -18.23 -5.28 5.24
N GLY A 109 -17.05 -5.69 4.78
CA GLY A 109 -15.78 -5.05 5.09
C GLY A 109 -15.26 -5.32 6.51
N LEU A 110 -15.90 -6.23 7.24
CA LEU A 110 -15.58 -6.57 8.63
C LEU A 110 -15.13 -8.03 8.74
N SER A 111 -15.92 -8.95 8.20
CA SER A 111 -15.62 -10.39 8.19
C SER A 111 -15.18 -10.82 6.80
N PHE A 112 -14.04 -11.52 6.71
CA PHE A 112 -13.38 -11.84 5.46
C PHE A 112 -13.13 -13.34 5.34
N ASP A 113 -13.45 -13.90 4.17
CA ASP A 113 -13.06 -15.25 3.78
C ASP A 113 -11.67 -15.21 3.15
N VAL A 114 -10.68 -15.77 3.83
CA VAL A 114 -9.28 -15.76 3.40
C VAL A 114 -8.98 -16.94 2.47
N SER A 115 -8.43 -16.66 1.29
CA SER A 115 -7.95 -17.69 0.38
C SER A 115 -6.55 -18.19 0.79
N PRO A 116 -6.29 -19.51 0.73
CA PRO A 116 -4.95 -20.06 0.93
C PRO A 116 -4.04 -19.89 -0.30
N THR A 117 -4.55 -19.36 -1.41
CA THR A 117 -3.79 -19.21 -2.65
C THR A 117 -2.71 -18.13 -2.51
N ILE A 118 -1.46 -18.52 -2.75
CA ILE A 118 -0.34 -17.58 -2.87
C ILE A 118 -0.36 -16.93 -4.26
N HIS A 119 -0.40 -15.59 -4.29
CA HIS A 119 -0.42 -14.81 -5.54
C HIS A 119 0.96 -14.44 -6.03
N GLY A 120 1.92 -14.24 -5.12
CA GLY A 120 3.27 -13.83 -5.48
C GLY A 120 4.08 -13.29 -4.31
N TYR A 121 5.09 -12.49 -4.62
CA TYR A 121 5.85 -11.76 -3.61
C TYR A 121 4.99 -10.75 -2.86
N SER A 122 5.47 -10.31 -1.70
CA SER A 122 4.72 -9.43 -0.81
C SER A 122 4.47 -8.03 -1.39
N TYR A 123 3.50 -7.35 -0.78
CA TYR A 123 3.11 -5.96 -1.05
C TYR A 123 2.50 -5.72 -2.43
N PHE A 124 1.70 -6.66 -2.94
CA PHE A 124 0.90 -6.37 -4.13
C PHE A 124 0.11 -5.07 -3.97
N ARG A 125 0.20 -4.24 -5.00
CA ARG A 125 -0.67 -3.11 -5.28
C ARG A 125 -1.34 -3.36 -6.61
N VAL A 126 -2.59 -3.79 -6.55
CA VAL A 126 -3.33 -4.29 -7.70
C VAL A 126 -3.99 -3.13 -8.45
N PHE A 127 -4.03 -3.22 -9.76
CA PHE A 127 -4.84 -2.36 -10.61
C PHE A 127 -5.34 -3.16 -11.82
N GLN A 128 -6.42 -2.67 -12.44
CA GLN A 128 -6.95 -3.26 -13.66
C GLN A 128 -6.70 -2.33 -14.86
N PHE A 129 -6.34 -2.93 -15.99
CA PHE A 129 -6.22 -2.25 -17.27
C PHE A 129 -6.61 -3.20 -18.40
N ASP A 130 -7.51 -2.74 -19.28
CA ASP A 130 -8.02 -3.51 -20.43
C ASP A 130 -8.45 -4.94 -20.08
N GLY A 131 -9.31 -5.07 -19.06
CA GLY A 131 -9.83 -6.36 -18.57
C GLY A 131 -8.80 -7.25 -17.85
N THR A 132 -7.53 -6.87 -17.83
CA THR A 132 -6.43 -7.64 -17.22
C THR A 132 -6.08 -7.06 -15.84
N TYR A 133 -5.69 -7.93 -14.91
CA TYR A 133 -5.18 -7.55 -13.59
C TYR A 133 -3.67 -7.43 -13.61
N PHE A 134 -3.17 -6.38 -12.96
CA PHE A 134 -1.75 -6.14 -12.76
C PHE A 134 -1.47 -5.89 -11.28
N ALA A 135 -0.24 -6.17 -10.84
CA ALA A 135 0.20 -5.84 -9.49
C ALA A 135 1.67 -5.43 -9.44
N ILE A 136 1.99 -4.41 -8.64
CA ILE A 136 3.37 -4.07 -8.29
C ILE A 136 3.73 -4.75 -6.97
N ASP A 137 4.84 -5.51 -6.93
CA ASP A 137 5.36 -6.10 -5.69
C ASP A 137 6.44 -5.23 -5.01
N SER A 138 6.82 -5.58 -3.78
CA SER A 138 7.85 -4.86 -2.99
C SER A 138 9.25 -4.80 -3.62
N GLY A 139 9.52 -5.60 -4.64
CA GLY A 139 10.74 -5.55 -5.43
C GLY A 139 10.68 -4.54 -6.58
N GLY A 140 9.52 -3.95 -6.86
CA GLY A 140 9.30 -3.10 -8.02
C GLY A 140 8.99 -3.88 -9.29
N PHE A 141 8.62 -5.16 -9.19
CA PHE A 141 8.27 -5.98 -10.35
C PHE A 141 6.79 -5.89 -10.64
N LEU A 142 6.47 -5.96 -11.93
CA LEU A 142 5.10 -6.04 -12.44
C LEU A 142 4.67 -7.50 -12.51
N ASN A 143 3.46 -7.79 -12.05
CA ASN A 143 2.80 -9.08 -12.13
C ASN A 143 1.52 -8.89 -12.97
N ARG A 144 1.14 -9.90 -13.76
CA ARG A 144 -0.05 -9.90 -14.62
C ARG A 144 -0.91 -11.13 -14.33
N SER A 145 -2.22 -10.98 -14.36
CA SER A 145 -3.16 -12.11 -14.39
C SER A 145 -4.42 -11.77 -15.17
N ASP A 146 -5.05 -12.78 -15.76
CA ASP A 146 -6.41 -12.67 -16.31
C ASP A 146 -7.50 -12.78 -15.22
N TYR A 147 -7.09 -13.05 -13.96
CA TYR A 147 -7.99 -13.24 -12.83
C TYR A 147 -7.53 -12.43 -11.62
N PRO A 148 -8.46 -11.97 -10.75
CA PRO A 148 -8.08 -11.22 -9.56
C PRO A 148 -7.36 -12.08 -8.51
N ASP A 149 -7.48 -13.42 -8.54
CA ASP A 149 -7.20 -14.29 -7.39
C ASP A 149 -6.35 -15.53 -7.71
N ARG A 150 -5.79 -15.62 -8.91
CA ARG A 150 -4.96 -16.77 -9.35
C ARG A 150 -4.18 -16.41 -10.60
N GLY A 151 -3.28 -17.30 -11.02
CA GLY A 151 -2.68 -17.24 -12.36
C GLY A 151 -1.70 -16.09 -12.59
N TRP A 152 -1.12 -15.53 -11.52
CA TRP A 152 -0.20 -14.41 -11.60
C TRP A 152 1.14 -14.80 -12.23
N GLU A 153 1.50 -14.15 -13.34
CA GLU A 153 2.82 -14.20 -13.98
C GLU A 153 3.61 -12.95 -13.57
N ARG A 154 4.81 -13.15 -13.02
CA ARG A 154 5.73 -12.06 -12.70
C ARG A 154 6.64 -11.76 -13.89
N ARG A 155 6.82 -10.46 -14.21
CA ARG A 155 7.81 -10.02 -15.19
C ARG A 155 9.23 -10.38 -14.74
N GLU A 156 10.11 -10.66 -15.69
CA GLU A 156 11.51 -10.97 -15.39
C GLU A 156 12.32 -9.76 -14.93
N SER A 157 11.93 -8.54 -15.32
CA SER A 157 12.62 -7.29 -14.99
C SER A 157 11.76 -6.36 -14.14
N GLU A 158 12.39 -5.59 -13.26
CA GLU A 158 11.72 -4.54 -12.48
C GLU A 158 11.06 -3.49 -13.40
N LEU A 159 9.85 -3.06 -13.04
CA LEU A 159 9.25 -1.83 -13.59
C LEU A 159 9.97 -0.60 -13.03
N VAL A 160 10.33 -0.65 -11.75
CA VAL A 160 11.17 0.35 -11.05
C VAL A 160 12.40 -0.36 -10.48
N GLY A 161 13.52 -0.23 -11.18
CA GLY A 161 14.79 -0.84 -10.80
C GLY A 161 15.50 -0.12 -9.66
N PRO A 162 16.59 -0.70 -9.12
CA PRO A 162 17.47 -0.02 -8.18
C PRO A 162 18.11 1.22 -8.81
N VAL A 163 18.34 2.24 -8.00
CA VAL A 163 19.05 3.45 -8.44
C VAL A 163 20.31 3.71 -7.61
N HIS A 164 21.25 4.44 -8.22
CA HIS A 164 22.37 5.04 -7.54
C HIS A 164 21.97 6.40 -6.97
N THR A 165 22.37 6.68 -5.73
CA THR A 165 22.32 8.03 -5.14
C THR A 165 23.66 8.37 -4.50
N ALA A 166 24.04 9.63 -4.54
CA ALA A 166 25.19 10.18 -3.83
C ALA A 166 24.80 11.52 -3.22
N ASP A 167 24.90 11.61 -1.90
CA ASP A 167 24.56 12.80 -1.11
C ASP A 167 25.49 12.92 0.11
N GLU A 168 25.13 13.75 1.08
CA GLU A 168 25.90 13.97 2.31
C GLU A 168 26.11 12.70 3.16
N PHE A 169 25.30 11.66 2.94
CA PHE A 169 25.45 10.36 3.60
C PHE A 169 26.24 9.34 2.76
N GLY A 170 26.90 9.80 1.70
CA GLY A 170 27.75 8.99 0.82
C GLY A 170 27.01 8.32 -0.33
N ALA A 171 27.77 7.55 -1.14
CA ALA A 171 27.24 6.84 -2.30
C ALA A 171 26.52 5.55 -1.91
N ARG A 172 25.34 5.30 -2.49
CA ARG A 172 24.52 4.10 -2.29
C ARG A 172 24.04 3.58 -3.64
N ASN A 173 24.43 2.35 -3.98
CA ASN A 173 24.24 1.76 -5.32
C ASN A 173 23.00 0.88 -5.47
N ASP A 174 22.23 0.65 -4.40
CA ASP A 174 21.08 -0.27 -4.39
C ASP A 174 19.87 0.36 -3.68
N VAL A 175 19.56 1.61 -4.02
CA VAL A 175 18.38 2.30 -3.50
C VAL A 175 17.16 1.76 -4.23
N ARG A 176 16.31 1.04 -3.50
CA ARG A 176 15.17 0.30 -4.06
C ARG A 176 13.86 0.78 -3.49
N ILE A 177 12.82 0.67 -4.31
CA ILE A 177 11.42 0.80 -3.88
C ILE A 177 11.14 -0.02 -2.61
N ARG A 178 10.32 0.53 -1.70
CA ARG A 178 9.87 -0.15 -0.48
C ARG A 178 8.40 -0.50 -0.56
N HIS A 179 7.55 0.51 -0.52
CA HIS A 179 6.10 0.41 -0.56
C HIS A 179 5.61 1.27 -1.72
N SER A 180 4.59 0.81 -2.41
CA SER A 180 3.99 1.51 -3.53
C SER A 180 2.49 1.73 -3.33
N ALA A 181 1.92 2.60 -4.16
CA ALA A 181 0.52 2.71 -4.46
C ALA A 181 0.37 3.07 -5.93
N VAL A 182 -0.80 2.80 -6.49
CA VAL A 182 -1.08 3.00 -7.91
C VAL A 182 -2.33 3.83 -8.08
N TYR A 183 -2.30 4.73 -9.05
CA TYR A 183 -3.46 5.42 -9.57
C TYR A 183 -3.45 5.30 -11.08
N ARG A 184 -4.53 4.81 -11.68
CA ARG A 184 -4.65 4.73 -13.14
C ARG A 184 -5.64 5.80 -13.62
N ARG A 185 -5.19 6.61 -14.57
CA ARG A 185 -6.05 7.52 -15.34
C ARG A 185 -5.80 7.24 -16.81
N ASP A 186 -6.85 6.82 -17.52
CA ASP A 186 -6.77 6.40 -18.92
C ASP A 186 -5.68 5.35 -19.13
N ASP A 187 -4.77 5.60 -20.08
CA ASP A 187 -3.63 4.72 -20.43
C ASP A 187 -2.35 5.06 -19.65
N THR A 188 -2.46 5.81 -18.56
CA THR A 188 -1.34 6.19 -17.70
C THR A 188 -1.51 5.64 -16.29
N LEU A 189 -0.48 4.98 -15.80
CA LEU A 189 -0.35 4.58 -14.40
C LEU A 189 0.61 5.54 -13.69
N TYR A 190 0.10 6.20 -12.67
CA TYR A 190 0.88 6.98 -11.71
C TYR A 190 1.27 6.04 -10.56
N LEU A 191 2.56 5.70 -10.51
CA LEU A 191 3.14 4.81 -9.52
C LEU A 191 3.78 5.64 -8.42
N PHE A 192 3.14 5.69 -7.26
CA PHE A 192 3.64 6.34 -6.05
C PHE A 192 4.46 5.36 -5.23
N TYR A 193 5.59 5.80 -4.67
CA TYR A 193 6.42 4.93 -3.86
C TYR A 193 7.44 5.67 -2.98
N SER A 194 7.92 4.99 -1.94
CA SER A 194 9.11 5.38 -1.19
C SER A 194 10.29 4.46 -1.52
N ARG A 195 11.52 4.86 -1.19
CA ARG A 195 12.72 4.01 -1.40
C ARG A 195 13.51 3.81 -0.10
N LYS A 196 13.97 2.58 0.11
CA LYS A 196 14.92 2.22 1.16
C LYS A 196 16.26 2.93 0.90
N SER A 197 16.85 3.48 1.96
CA SER A 197 18.14 4.20 1.97
C SER A 197 18.12 5.61 1.40
N ASP A 198 16.94 6.18 1.15
CA ASP A 198 16.78 7.62 0.98
C ASP A 198 16.91 8.36 2.34
N ALA A 199 17.33 9.62 2.30
CA ALA A 199 17.52 10.50 3.46
C ALA A 199 17.09 11.96 3.16
N PRO A 200 15.88 12.40 3.55
CA PRO A 200 14.85 11.59 4.19
C PRO A 200 14.24 10.59 3.20
N GLU A 201 13.72 9.47 3.72
CA GLU A 201 12.80 8.65 2.93
C GLU A 201 11.51 9.45 2.73
N ARG A 202 11.11 9.56 1.47
CA ARG A 202 10.08 10.48 0.98
C ARG A 202 9.25 9.80 -0.11
N LEU A 203 8.13 10.41 -0.47
CA LEU A 203 7.22 9.89 -1.48
C LEU A 203 7.57 10.47 -2.84
N MET A 204 7.76 9.58 -3.80
CA MET A 204 8.05 9.85 -5.19
C MET A 204 6.89 9.34 -6.05
N MET A 205 6.77 9.84 -7.27
CA MET A 205 5.85 9.33 -8.28
C MET A 205 6.58 9.19 -9.61
N ALA A 206 6.36 8.07 -10.30
CA ALA A 206 6.76 7.89 -11.69
C ALA A 206 5.52 7.56 -12.54
N GLU A 207 5.54 8.00 -13.79
CA GLU A 207 4.51 7.68 -14.77
C GLU A 207 4.89 6.44 -15.56
N VAL A 208 3.91 5.63 -15.90
CA VAL A 208 4.08 4.47 -16.77
C VAL A 208 2.99 4.54 -17.84
N SER A 209 3.41 4.64 -19.11
CA SER A 209 2.49 4.43 -20.23
C SER A 209 2.09 2.96 -20.26
N LEU A 210 0.78 2.71 -20.29
CA LEU A 210 0.19 1.38 -20.35
C LEU A 210 -0.03 0.90 -21.80
N GLN A 211 0.48 1.63 -22.78
CA GLN A 211 0.33 1.26 -24.18
C GLN A 211 1.31 0.16 -24.60
N GLY A 212 0.85 -0.71 -25.51
CA GLY A 212 1.66 -1.81 -26.04
C GLY A 212 1.85 -2.96 -25.06
N ASP A 213 2.87 -3.78 -25.32
CA ASP A 213 3.16 -4.96 -24.50
C ASP A 213 3.63 -4.57 -23.09
N TRP A 214 2.93 -5.07 -22.07
CA TRP A 214 3.23 -4.87 -20.65
C TRP A 214 4.66 -5.29 -20.25
N LYS A 215 5.26 -6.22 -20.99
CA LYS A 215 6.66 -6.62 -20.79
C LYS A 215 7.63 -5.47 -21.10
N ASN A 216 7.20 -4.53 -21.94
CA ASN A 216 7.98 -3.38 -22.40
C ASN A 216 7.65 -2.07 -21.68
N TRP A 217 6.63 -2.02 -20.82
CA TRP A 217 6.33 -0.82 -20.02
C TRP A 217 7.54 -0.40 -19.16
N ARG A 218 7.73 0.92 -19.03
CA ARG A 218 8.83 1.54 -18.27
C ARG A 218 8.28 2.68 -17.44
N ALA A 219 8.76 2.80 -16.21
CA ALA A 219 8.56 3.98 -15.39
C ALA A 219 9.41 5.13 -15.91
N SER A 220 8.85 6.34 -15.93
CA SER A 220 9.56 7.59 -16.16
C SER A 220 10.59 7.84 -15.05
N PRO A 221 11.52 8.78 -15.24
CA PRO A 221 12.20 9.39 -14.11
C PRO A 221 11.17 9.90 -13.09
N PRO A 222 11.34 9.61 -11.79
CA PRO A 222 10.35 10.00 -10.80
C PRO A 222 10.47 11.47 -10.42
N VAL A 223 9.33 12.07 -10.09
CA VAL A 223 9.24 13.36 -9.42
C VAL A 223 9.02 13.15 -7.92
N GLU A 224 9.49 14.10 -7.12
CA GLU A 224 9.18 14.09 -5.69
C GLU A 224 7.79 14.66 -5.45
N VAL A 225 6.99 13.95 -4.65
CA VAL A 225 5.60 14.33 -4.35
C VAL A 225 5.52 14.97 -2.96
N LEU A 226 6.16 14.34 -1.97
CA LEU A 226 6.07 14.78 -0.58
C LEU A 226 7.29 14.33 0.22
N ARG A 227 7.83 15.22 1.04
CA ARG A 227 8.87 14.93 2.03
C ARG A 227 8.40 15.35 3.43
N PRO A 228 9.03 14.85 4.52
CA PRO A 228 8.72 15.32 5.87
C PRO A 228 8.98 16.84 6.03
N GLU A 229 7.95 17.59 6.41
CA GLU A 229 7.97 19.03 6.65
C GLU A 229 7.39 19.43 8.02
N LEU A 230 6.57 18.57 8.63
CA LEU A 230 5.87 18.84 9.89
C LEU A 230 6.42 18.02 11.06
N PRO A 231 6.27 18.48 12.32
CA PRO A 231 6.77 17.75 13.50
C PRO A 231 6.25 16.31 13.59
N TYR A 232 4.96 16.09 13.30
CA TYR A 232 4.36 14.76 13.31
C TYR A 232 4.87 13.85 12.18
N GLU A 233 5.53 14.41 11.16
CA GLU A 233 6.20 13.67 10.09
C GLU A 233 7.63 13.26 10.46
N GLY A 234 8.09 13.70 11.63
CA GLY A 234 9.37 13.34 12.21
C GLY A 234 10.49 14.32 11.92
N THR A 235 10.19 15.57 11.56
CA THR A 235 11.20 16.62 11.32
C THR A 235 12.04 16.97 12.55
N GLU A 236 11.57 16.62 13.74
CA GLU A 236 12.34 16.77 14.99
C GLU A 236 13.40 15.67 15.17
N PHE A 237 13.35 14.59 14.38
CA PHE A 237 14.32 13.50 14.43
C PHE A 237 15.43 13.71 13.39
N PRO A 238 16.65 13.19 13.63
CA PRO A 238 17.75 13.34 12.68
C PRO A 238 17.43 12.74 11.30
N ASN A 239 17.79 13.48 10.25
CA ASN A 239 17.81 12.93 8.90
C ASN A 239 18.89 11.86 8.79
N ALA A 240 18.52 10.68 8.28
CA ALA A 240 19.44 9.58 8.04
C ALA A 240 18.89 8.61 6.99
N PRO A 241 19.75 7.91 6.24
CA PRO A 241 19.33 6.88 5.29
C PRO A 241 18.47 5.82 5.97
N SER A 242 17.29 5.57 5.39
CA SER A 242 16.36 4.60 5.96
C SER A 242 16.87 3.16 5.85
N LYS A 243 16.51 2.32 6.83
CA LYS A 243 16.92 0.91 6.92
C LYS A 243 15.79 -0.03 6.51
N LYS A 244 16.13 -1.29 6.19
CA LYS A 244 15.14 -2.37 5.99
C LYS A 244 14.34 -2.59 7.28
N GLY A 245 13.06 -2.93 7.13
CA GLY A 245 12.13 -3.13 8.24
C GLY A 245 11.42 -1.86 8.72
N GLY A 246 10.65 -2.00 9.81
CA GLY A 246 9.87 -0.95 10.45
C GLY A 246 10.74 0.02 11.25
N ALA A 247 10.23 1.23 11.48
CA ALA A 247 10.92 2.28 12.23
C ALA A 247 9.92 3.26 12.85
N ILE A 248 10.33 3.87 13.96
CA ILE A 248 9.65 4.98 14.63
C ILE A 248 10.69 6.03 15.01
N ASN A 249 10.26 7.25 15.31
CA ASN A 249 11.14 8.37 15.69
C ASN A 249 12.21 8.67 14.62
N VAL A 250 11.78 8.72 13.36
CA VAL A 250 12.65 8.99 12.20
C VAL A 250 12.01 10.01 11.27
N GLN A 251 12.80 10.77 10.53
CA GLN A 251 12.31 11.72 9.52
C GLN A 251 12.00 10.98 8.19
N GLN A 252 10.90 10.24 8.12
CA GLN A 252 10.60 9.34 6.99
C GLN A 252 9.10 9.25 6.70
N LEU A 253 8.71 9.46 5.44
CA LEU A 253 7.38 9.12 4.91
C LEU A 253 7.42 7.78 4.19
N ARG A 254 6.41 6.93 4.41
CA ARG A 254 6.37 5.57 3.86
C ARG A 254 4.94 5.17 3.48
N ASP A 255 4.80 3.98 2.89
CA ASP A 255 3.50 3.31 2.69
C ASP A 255 2.44 4.20 2.03
N PRO A 256 2.70 4.71 0.82
CA PRO A 256 1.67 5.47 0.13
C PRO A 256 0.43 4.59 -0.08
N GLY A 257 -0.74 5.23 -0.03
CA GLY A 257 -2.04 4.67 -0.40
C GLY A 257 -2.83 5.74 -1.16
N ILE A 258 -3.52 5.35 -2.23
CA ILE A 258 -4.32 6.28 -3.02
C ILE A 258 -5.80 6.05 -2.75
N PHE A 259 -6.54 7.14 -2.59
CA PHE A 259 -8.01 7.12 -2.51
C PHE A 259 -8.58 8.19 -3.45
N GLU A 260 -9.56 7.81 -4.26
CA GLU A 260 -10.28 8.72 -5.14
C GLU A 260 -11.77 8.75 -4.76
N GLU A 261 -12.33 9.95 -4.65
CA GLU A 261 -13.77 10.14 -4.46
C GLU A 261 -14.23 11.40 -5.17
N GLU A 262 -15.28 11.28 -6.00
CA GLU A 262 -15.93 12.42 -6.65
C GLU A 262 -14.94 13.32 -7.43
N GLY A 263 -13.97 12.70 -8.11
CA GLY A 263 -12.94 13.38 -8.91
C GLY A 263 -11.82 14.03 -8.09
N LYS A 264 -11.80 13.84 -6.77
CA LYS A 264 -10.73 14.29 -5.88
C LYS A 264 -9.82 13.13 -5.52
N LEU A 265 -8.52 13.37 -5.59
CA LEU A 265 -7.50 12.38 -5.27
C LEU A 265 -6.88 12.69 -3.91
N TYR A 266 -6.65 11.65 -3.12
CA TYR A 266 -6.05 11.74 -1.80
C TYR A 266 -4.89 10.76 -1.70
N LEU A 267 -3.79 11.23 -1.11
CA LEU A 267 -2.61 10.44 -0.79
C LEU A 267 -2.57 10.18 0.72
N LEU A 268 -2.73 8.92 1.10
CA LEU A 268 -2.47 8.43 2.44
C LEU A 268 -1.01 8.00 2.56
N TYR A 269 -0.41 8.14 3.74
CA TYR A 269 0.97 7.74 3.98
C TYR A 269 1.28 7.57 5.46
N SER A 270 2.24 6.71 5.78
CA SER A 270 2.81 6.59 7.12
C SER A 270 3.77 7.74 7.42
N VAL A 271 3.71 8.25 8.65
CA VAL A 271 4.52 9.37 9.14
C VAL A 271 5.54 8.94 10.19
N ALA A 272 6.65 9.69 10.27
CA ALA A 272 7.75 9.46 11.19
C ALA A 272 8.24 7.99 11.22
N GLY A 273 8.29 7.36 10.05
CA GLY A 273 8.43 5.91 9.88
C GLY A 273 7.07 5.22 9.83
N GLU A 274 6.58 4.75 10.98
CA GLU A 274 5.34 3.99 11.14
C GLU A 274 4.53 4.47 12.38
N MET A 275 4.71 5.72 12.81
CA MET A 275 4.09 6.24 14.05
C MET A 275 2.65 6.70 13.88
N GLY A 276 2.20 6.89 12.64
CA GLY A 276 0.89 7.41 12.34
C GLY A 276 0.57 7.30 10.85
N ILE A 277 -0.68 7.60 10.49
CA ILE A 277 -1.13 7.71 9.11
C ILE A 277 -1.66 9.12 8.91
N ALA A 278 -1.21 9.78 7.84
CA ALA A 278 -1.69 11.07 7.39
C ALA A 278 -2.41 10.94 6.04
N ILE A 279 -3.18 11.96 5.69
CA ILE A 279 -3.89 12.08 4.41
C ILE A 279 -3.68 13.49 3.87
N ALA A 280 -3.33 13.59 2.59
CA ALA A 280 -3.18 14.84 1.86
C ALA A 280 -4.09 14.85 0.62
N HIS A 281 -4.57 16.02 0.21
CA HIS A 281 -5.16 16.19 -1.10
C HIS A 281 -4.05 16.18 -2.16
N LEU A 282 -4.28 15.51 -3.27
CA LEU A 282 -3.31 15.36 -4.36
C LEU A 282 -3.92 15.89 -5.65
N GLU A 283 -3.16 16.72 -6.37
CA GLU A 283 -3.52 17.20 -7.70
C GLU A 283 -2.47 16.71 -8.71
N ILE A 284 -2.93 16.17 -9.83
CA ILE A 284 -2.08 15.72 -10.93
C ILE A 284 -2.48 16.50 -12.18
N HIS A 285 -1.68 17.52 -12.48
CA HIS A 285 -1.82 18.30 -13.70
C HIS A 285 -1.17 17.51 -14.85
N ALA A 286 -1.87 17.38 -15.97
CA ALA A 286 -1.23 16.95 -17.21
C ALA A 286 -0.42 18.13 -17.76
N ASP A 287 0.81 17.85 -18.21
CA ASP A 287 1.59 18.79 -19.01
C ASP A 287 0.92 19.06 -20.37
#